data_AF-A0A2D6MK30-F1
#
_entry.id   AF-A0A2D6MK30-F1
#
_cell.length_a   1.000
_cell.length_b   1.000
_cell.length_c   1.000
_cell.angle_alpha   90.00
_cell.angle_beta   90.00
_cell.angle_gamma   90.00
#
_symmetry.space_group_name_H-M   'P 1'
#
loop_
_entity.id
_entity.type
_entity.pdbx_description
1 polymer ?
#
loop_
_entity_poly.entity_id
_entity_poly.type
_entity_poly.pdbx_seq_one_letter_code
_entity_poly.pdbx_strand_id
1 'polypeptide(L)'
;GGTATGVAGSDVIDGIYHLYVAFENLPALEEGFFYEGWIVRKEPLSVMSTGALEDYNSSLVNAYLSRENLSDHTTYILTLEPDDGDPAPAAHVLEGEITPKQ
;
A
#
# COMPACT_ATOMS: atom_id res chain seq x y z
N GLY A 1 -10.78 -12.99 -14.24
CA GLY A 1 -9.59 -13.04 -13.37
C GLY A 1 -8.66 -11.95 -13.86
N GLY A 2 -8.35 -10.97 -13.01
CA GLY A 2 -7.51 -9.83 -13.40
C GLY A 2 -6.03 -10.23 -13.56
N THR A 3 -5.30 -9.47 -14.36
CA THR A 3 -3.85 -9.60 -14.58
C THR A 3 -3.04 -8.64 -13.71
N ALA A 4 -3.68 -8.05 -12.69
CA ALA A 4 -3.03 -7.13 -11.77
C ALA A 4 -1.90 -7.84 -11.03
N THR A 5 -0.74 -7.18 -10.98
CA THR A 5 0.44 -7.66 -10.25
C THR A 5 1.01 -6.54 -9.41
N GLY A 6 1.59 -6.87 -8.26
CA GLY A 6 2.23 -5.90 -7.38
C GLY A 6 3.53 -6.44 -6.80
N VAL A 7 4.47 -5.53 -6.54
CA VAL A 7 5.69 -5.80 -5.77
C VAL A 7 5.75 -4.83 -4.60
N ALA A 8 5.98 -5.35 -3.40
CA ALA A 8 6.09 -4.56 -2.18
C ALA A 8 7.44 -4.81 -1.50
N GLY A 9 8.17 -3.75 -1.20
CA GLY A 9 9.44 -3.83 -0.50
C GLY A 9 9.62 -2.72 0.53
N SER A 10 10.41 -3.01 1.55
CA SER A 10 10.73 -2.05 2.61
C SER A 10 12.21 -2.05 2.95
N ASP A 11 12.67 -0.94 3.54
CA ASP A 11 14.04 -0.76 4.03
C ASP A 11 14.04 0.19 5.24
N VAL A 12 15.08 0.16 6.06
CA VAL A 12 15.29 1.11 7.16
C VAL A 12 16.63 1.80 6.97
N ILE A 13 16.58 3.04 6.49
CA ILE A 13 17.77 3.85 6.19
C ILE A 13 17.82 5.01 7.19
N ASP A 14 18.93 5.13 7.92
CA ASP A 14 19.13 6.17 8.95
C ASP A 14 18.00 6.25 10.00
N GLY A 15 17.40 5.10 10.33
CA GLY A 15 16.29 5.00 11.29
C GLY A 15 14.93 5.43 10.74
N ILE A 16 14.83 5.69 9.43
CA ILE A 16 13.58 5.97 8.75
C ILE A 16 13.13 4.72 8.01
N TYR A 17 11.93 4.25 8.31
CA TYR A 17 11.27 3.20 7.55
C TYR A 17 10.85 3.73 6.19
N HIS A 18 11.24 3.02 5.14
CA HIS A 18 10.87 3.28 3.76
C HIS A 18 10.04 2.11 3.25
N LEU A 19 8.88 2.41 2.69
CA LEU A 19 8.07 1.48 1.92
C LEU A 19 8.04 1.94 0.46
N TYR A 20 8.19 0.99 -0.45
CA TYR A 20 7.95 1.20 -1.86
C TYR A 20 7.14 0.02 -2.42
N VAL A 21 6.00 0.36 -3.00
CA VAL A 21 5.11 -0.60 -3.66
C VAL A 21 4.81 -0.10 -5.06
N ALA A 22 4.82 -1.03 -6.03
CA ALA A 22 4.48 -0.73 -7.41
C ALA A 22 3.49 -1.77 -7.94
N PHE A 23 2.51 -1.30 -8.70
CA PHE A 23 1.47 -2.11 -9.30
C PHE A 23 1.42 -1.91 -10.82
N GLU A 24 1.10 -2.99 -11.49
CA GLU A 24 0.92 -3.07 -12.94
C GLU A 24 -0.45 -3.66 -13.24
N ASN A 25 -1.10 -3.16 -14.29
CA ASN A 25 -2.39 -3.66 -14.79
C ASN A 25 -3.53 -3.64 -13.74
N LEU A 26 -3.55 -2.65 -12.85
CA LEU A 26 -4.73 -2.41 -12.02
C LEU A 26 -5.92 -1.98 -12.91
N PRO A 27 -7.15 -2.35 -12.54
CA PRO A 27 -8.34 -1.84 -13.22
C PRO A 27 -8.37 -0.30 -13.29
N ALA A 28 -8.98 0.23 -14.36
CA ALA A 28 -9.25 1.66 -14.43
C ALA A 28 -10.23 2.08 -13.32
N LEU A 29 -9.98 3.22 -12.71
CA LEU A 29 -10.82 3.79 -11.65
C LEU A 29 -12.06 4.45 -12.24
N GLU A 30 -13.18 4.33 -11.51
CA GLU A 30 -14.36 5.17 -11.72
C GLU A 30 -14.11 6.56 -11.13
N GLU A 31 -14.85 7.57 -11.63
CA GLU A 31 -14.76 8.93 -11.08
C GLU A 31 -15.16 8.93 -9.59
N GLY A 32 -14.37 9.61 -8.75
CA GLY A 32 -14.59 9.67 -7.30
C GLY A 32 -14.04 8.47 -6.52
N PHE A 33 -13.21 7.62 -7.13
CA PHE A 33 -12.49 6.55 -6.44
C PHE A 33 -10.97 6.69 -6.59
N PHE A 34 -10.25 6.16 -5.61
CA PHE A 34 -8.80 6.03 -5.63
C PHE A 34 -8.35 4.71 -5.03
N TYR A 35 -7.11 4.33 -5.31
CA TYR A 35 -6.47 3.19 -4.64
C TYR A 35 -5.73 3.66 -3.40
N GLU A 36 -5.89 2.95 -2.29
CA GLU A 36 -5.19 3.24 -1.02
C GLU A 36 -4.37 2.05 -0.54
N GLY A 37 -3.18 2.37 -0.02
CA GLY A 37 -2.28 1.40 0.59
C GLY A 37 -2.47 1.27 2.10
N TRP A 38 -2.32 0.04 2.60
CA TRP A 38 -2.34 -0.26 4.02
C TRP A 38 -1.24 -1.25 4.36
N ILE A 39 -0.56 -1.04 5.49
CA ILE A 39 0.35 -2.00 6.07
C ILE A 39 -0.25 -2.62 7.32
N VAL A 40 -0.04 -3.93 7.50
CA VAL A 40 -0.66 -4.71 8.57
C VAL A 40 0.37 -5.54 9.32
N ARG A 41 0.33 -5.41 10.65
CA ARG A 41 0.88 -6.38 11.60
C ARG A 41 -0.27 -7.21 12.14
N LYS A 42 -0.12 -8.54 12.13
CA LYS A 42 -1.21 -9.47 12.50
C LYS A 42 -1.40 -9.64 14.01
N GLU A 43 -0.34 -9.55 14.80
CA GLU A 43 -0.39 -9.77 16.26
C GLU A 43 0.64 -8.88 17.00
N PRO A 44 0.21 -7.96 17.90
CA PRO A 44 -1.16 -7.48 18.01
C PRO A 44 -1.58 -6.78 16.72
N LEU A 45 -2.85 -6.94 16.35
CA LEU A 45 -3.40 -6.36 15.13
C LEU A 45 -3.14 -4.85 15.11
N SER A 46 -2.44 -4.39 14.09
CA SER A 46 -2.22 -2.99 13.78
C SER A 46 -2.32 -2.80 12.29
N VAL A 47 -3.16 -1.86 11.88
CA VAL A 47 -3.43 -1.51 10.49
C VAL A 47 -3.13 -0.02 10.36
N MET A 48 -2.35 0.36 9.35
CA MET A 48 -1.97 1.75 9.11
C MET A 48 -2.11 2.06 7.63
N SER A 49 -2.77 3.18 7.31
CA SER A 49 -2.79 3.72 5.96
C SER A 49 -1.40 4.25 5.59
N THR A 50 -1.03 4.02 4.33
CA THR A 50 0.14 4.59 3.67
C THR A 50 -0.24 5.59 2.58
N GLY A 51 -1.52 5.97 2.52
CA GLY A 51 -2.08 6.95 1.61
C GLY A 51 -2.42 6.41 0.22
N ALA A 52 -2.95 7.32 -0.61
CA ALA A 52 -3.32 7.02 -1.99
C ALA A 52 -2.10 6.61 -2.83
N LEU A 53 -2.33 5.77 -3.83
CA LEU A 53 -1.34 5.48 -4.86
C LEU A 53 -1.21 6.69 -5.80
N GLU A 54 0.00 6.89 -6.29
CA GLU A 54 0.36 7.93 -7.25
C GLU A 54 0.71 7.31 -8.61
N ASP A 55 0.36 7.99 -9.70
CA ASP A 55 0.80 7.61 -11.04
C ASP A 55 2.28 7.96 -11.24
N TYR A 56 3.09 6.97 -11.63
CA TYR A 56 4.50 7.13 -11.95
C TYR A 56 4.89 6.29 -13.16
N ASN A 57 5.21 6.95 -14.29
CA ASN A 57 5.67 6.29 -15.53
C ASN A 57 4.76 5.13 -16.00
N SER A 58 3.44 5.32 -15.93
CA SER A 58 2.41 4.32 -16.29
C SER A 58 2.24 3.16 -15.29
N SER A 59 2.92 3.19 -14.15
CA SER A 59 2.69 2.31 -13.01
C SER A 59 2.02 3.08 -11.88
N LEU A 60 1.20 2.42 -11.08
CA LEU A 60 0.69 3.00 -9.84
C LEU A 60 1.60 2.61 -8.68
N VAL A 61 2.06 3.60 -7.91
CA VAL A 61 3.04 3.39 -6.84
C VAL A 61 2.55 3.92 -5.51
N ASN A 62 2.98 3.30 -4.42
CA ASN A 62 2.83 3.85 -3.08
C ASN A 62 4.21 3.91 -2.41
N ALA A 63 4.60 5.11 -2.00
CA ALA A 63 5.84 5.38 -1.30
C ALA A 63 5.52 6.03 0.04
N TYR A 64 6.03 5.45 1.12
CA TYR A 64 5.73 5.89 2.47
C TYR A 64 6.98 5.93 3.34
N LEU A 65 7.09 6.99 4.13
CA LEU A 65 8.20 7.21 5.06
C LEU A 65 7.66 7.36 6.47
N SER A 66 8.29 6.67 7.42
CA SER A 66 7.97 6.83 8.84
C SER A 66 9.23 6.92 9.70
N ARG A 67 9.14 7.72 10.77
CA ARG A 67 10.15 7.73 11.85
C ARG A 67 9.96 6.57 12.81
N GLU A 68 8.82 5.90 12.76
CA GLU A 68 8.59 4.66 13.49
C GLU A 68 9.16 3.49 12.69
N ASN A 69 9.72 2.51 13.39
CA ASN A 69 10.12 1.26 12.75
C ASN A 69 8.86 0.39 12.56
N LEU A 70 8.43 0.25 11.31
CA LEU A 70 7.25 -0.52 10.89
C LEU A 70 7.66 -1.83 10.20
N SER A 71 8.87 -2.33 10.46
CA SER A 71 9.36 -3.60 9.90
C SER A 71 8.57 -4.84 10.37
N ASP A 72 7.75 -4.70 11.42
CA ASP A 72 6.83 -5.75 11.89
C ASP A 72 5.45 -5.74 11.19
N HIS A 73 5.15 -4.71 10.38
CA HIS A 73 4.00 -4.70 9.46
C HIS A 73 4.39 -5.38 8.16
N THR A 74 4.26 -6.71 8.12
CA THR A 74 4.78 -7.54 7.02
C THR A 74 3.80 -7.76 5.86
N THR A 75 2.56 -7.29 5.99
CA THR A 75 1.51 -7.45 4.96
C THR A 75 1.15 -6.10 4.38
N TYR A 76 1.03 -6.01 3.06
CA TYR A 76 0.46 -4.87 2.35
C TYR A 76 -0.91 -5.23 1.80
N ILE A 77 -1.88 -4.34 1.97
CA ILE A 77 -3.23 -4.44 1.40
C ILE A 77 -3.47 -3.22 0.52
N LEU A 78 -4.03 -3.47 -0.66
CA LEU A 78 -4.54 -2.44 -1.57
C LEU A 78 -6.06 -2.45 -1.51
N THR A 79 -6.67 -1.29 -1.29
CA THR A 79 -8.11 -1.11 -1.33
C THR A 79 -8.52 -0.11 -2.42
N LEU A 80 -9.77 -0.20 -2.85
CA LEU A 80 -10.46 0.78 -3.68
C LEU A 80 -11.37 1.60 -2.77
N GLU A 81 -11.06 2.88 -2.63
CA GLU A 81 -11.69 3.80 -1.69
C GLU A 81 -12.51 4.87 -2.42
N PRO A 82 -13.72 5.22 -1.95
CA PRO A 82 -14.44 6.39 -2.40
C PRO A 82 -13.81 7.68 -1.85
N ASP A 83 -13.80 8.74 -2.64
CA ASP A 83 -13.42 10.09 -2.18
C ASP A 83 -14.61 10.77 -1.49
N ASP A 84 -15.02 10.23 -0.35
CA ASP A 84 -16.20 10.68 0.42
C ASP A 84 -15.84 11.25 1.82
N GLY A 85 -14.56 11.20 2.19
CA GLY A 85 -14.06 11.68 3.47
C GLY A 85 -14.18 10.69 4.65
N ASP A 86 -14.63 9.45 4.42
CA ASP A 86 -14.55 8.37 5.41
C ASP A 86 -13.12 7.78 5.44
N PRO A 87 -12.42 7.80 6.58
CA PRO A 87 -11.07 7.23 6.68
C PRO A 87 -11.04 5.71 6.87
N ALA A 88 -12.19 5.03 6.95
CA ALA A 88 -12.23 3.57 7.09
C ALA A 88 -12.01 2.86 5.74
N PRO A 89 -11.28 1.72 5.71
CA PRO A 89 -11.10 0.97 4.48
C PRO A 89 -12.42 0.47 3.88
N ALA A 90 -12.60 0.63 2.57
CA ALA A 90 -13.75 0.16 1.81
C ALA A 90 -13.48 -1.22 1.17
N ALA A 91 -13.20 -1.29 -0.13
CA ALA A 91 -13.17 -2.55 -0.87
C ALA A 91 -11.76 -3.11 -1.05
N HIS A 92 -11.51 -4.35 -0.61
CA HIS A 92 -10.24 -5.06 -0.82
C HIS A 92 -10.01 -5.37 -2.31
N VAL A 93 -8.85 -4.98 -2.83
CA VAL A 93 -8.42 -5.23 -4.23
C VAL A 93 -7.34 -6.31 -4.31
N LEU A 94 -6.23 -6.14 -3.57
CA LEU A 94 -5.09 -7.05 -3.57
C LEU A 94 -4.43 -7.10 -2.19
N GLU A 95 -3.84 -8.24 -1.82
CA GLU A 95 -2.96 -8.36 -0.65
C GLU A 95 -1.67 -9.12 -1.00
N GLY A 96 -0.58 -8.81 -0.29
CA GLY A 96 0.71 -9.47 -0.48
C GLY A 96 1.67 -9.25 0.69
N GLU A 97 2.73 -10.06 0.73
CA GLU A 97 3.81 -9.89 1.71
C GLU A 97 4.80 -8.82 1.25
N ILE A 98 5.28 -8.03 2.21
CA ILE A 98 6.34 -7.06 1.99
C ILE A 98 7.67 -7.79 2.10
N THR A 99 8.54 -7.64 1.10
CA THR A 99 9.89 -8.20 1.14
C THR A 99 10.88 -7.14 1.66
N PRO A 100 11.45 -7.31 2.88
CA PRO A 100 12.47 -6.39 3.35
C PRO A 100 13.74 -6.52 2.50
N LYS A 101 14.30 -5.40 2.06
CA LYS A 101 15.66 -5.37 1.53
C LYS A 101 16.61 -5.31 2.73
N GLN A 102 17.52 -6.28 2.80
CA GLN A 102 18.60 -6.35 3.79
C GLN A 102 19.77 -5.46 3.38
#